data_AF-A0A928L287-F1
#
_entry.id   AF-A0A928L287-F1
#
_cell.length_a   1.000
_cell.length_b   1.000
_cell.length_c   1.000
_cell.angle_alpha   90.00
_cell.angle_beta   90.00
_cell.angle_gamma   90.00
#
_symmetry.space_group_name_H-M   'P 1'
#
loop_
_entity.id
_entity.type
_entity.pdbx_description
1 polymer ?
#
loop_
_entity_poly.entity_id
_entity_poly.type
_entity_poly.pdbx_seq_one_letter_code
_entity_poly.pdbx_strand_id
1 'polypeptide(L)' 'MVVSVVVDSVVVVSVVVDSVVVVSVVVDSVVVVSVVVDSVVVVSVVVDSVVVVSVVVVSVVVSATITAPSS' A
#
# COMPACT_ATOMS: atom_id res chain seq x y z
N MET A 1 0.60 15.32 -5.81
CA MET A 1 -0.70 15.95 -5.46
C MET A 1 -1.15 15.47 -4.09
N VAL A 2 -1.77 16.32 -3.28
CA VAL A 2 -2.35 15.95 -1.98
C VAL A 2 -3.82 16.31 -1.97
N VAL A 3 -4.67 15.42 -1.49
CA VAL A 3 -6.11 15.62 -1.32
C VAL A 3 -6.50 15.17 0.09
N SER A 4 -7.35 15.94 0.77
CA SER A 4 -7.90 15.56 2.07
C SER A 4 -9.42 15.75 2.08
N VAL A 5 -10.12 14.79 2.65
CA VAL A 5 -11.58 14.83 2.86
C VAL A 5 -11.87 14.50 4.32
N VAL A 6 -12.80 15.23 4.92
CA VAL A 6 -13.28 14.97 6.28
C VAL A 6 -14.79 14.77 6.23
N VAL A 7 -15.27 13.66 6.78
CA VAL A 7 -16.70 13.36 6.92
C VAL A 7 -16.95 12.85 8.32
N ASP A 8 -17.74 13.60 9.09
CA ASP A 8 -17.96 13.33 10.53
C ASP A 8 -16.61 13.22 11.26
N SER A 9 -16.30 12.06 11.83
CA SER A 9 -15.07 11.75 12.57
C SER A 9 -14.05 10.98 11.73
N VAL A 10 -14.28 10.87 10.41
CA VAL A 10 -13.40 10.18 9.46
C VAL A 10 -12.56 11.20 8.70
N VAL A 11 -11.24 11.05 8.77
CA VAL A 11 -10.29 11.84 7.98
C VAL A 11 -9.63 10.93 6.94
N VAL A 12 -9.73 11.31 5.67
CA VAL A 12 -9.04 10.63 4.57
C VAL A 12 -8.03 11.58 3.95
N VAL A 13 -6.78 11.15 3.86
CA VAL A 13 -5.70 11.88 3.19
C VAL A 13 -5.12 11.00 2.11
N SER A 14 -5.02 11.53 0.89
CA SER A 14 -4.37 10.87 -0.23
C SER A 14 -3.23 11.73 -0.75
N VAL A 15 -2.08 11.09 -0.95
CA VAL A 15 -0.88 11.70 -1.51
C VAL A 15 -0.45 10.86 -2.71
N VAL A 16 -0.26 11.53 -3.85
CA VAL A 16 0.25 10.92 -5.08
C VAL A 16 1.58 11.57 -5.42
N VAL A 17 2.64 10.77 -5.52
CA VAL A 17 3.98 11.20 -5.94
C VAL A 17 4.49 10.21 -6.97
N ASP A 18 4.65 10.67 -8.21
CA ASP A 18 5.07 9.82 -9.34
C ASP A 18 4.15 8.58 -9.46
N SER A 19 4.72 7.38 -9.31
CA SER A 19 4.04 6.08 -9.36
C SER A 19 3.63 5.54 -7.98
N VAL A 20 3.72 6.39 -6.94
CA VAL A 20 3.38 6.05 -5.56
C VAL A 20 2.08 6.74 -5.15
N VAL A 21 1.14 5.95 -4.65
CA VAL A 21 -0.10 6.44 -4.05
C VAL A 21 -0.13 6.02 -2.59
N VAL A 22 -0.28 6.99 -1.69
CA VAL A 22 -0.46 6.77 -0.25
C VAL A 22 -1.86 7.24 0.13
N VAL A 23 -2.64 6.37 0.75
CA VAL A 23 -3.95 6.73 1.32
C VAL A 23 -3.93 6.43 2.81
N SER A 24 -4.26 7.42 3.62
CA SER A 24 -4.46 7.27 5.05
C SER A 24 -5.92 7.54 5.39
N VAL A 25 -6.50 6.69 6.22
CA VAL A 25 -7.82 6.86 6.80
C VAL A 25 -7.69 6.81 8.31
N VAL A 26 -8.23 7.80 9.00
CA VAL A 26 -8.28 7.84 10.47
C VAL A 26 -9.74 7.86 10.90
N VAL A 27 -10.09 6.94 11.81
CA VAL A 27 -11.41 6.85 12.43
C VAL A 27 -11.22 6.56 13.91
N ASP A 28 -11.60 7.50 14.77
CA ASP A 28 -11.40 7.40 16.22
C ASP A 28 -9.92 7.05 16.55
N SER A 29 -9.66 5.86 17.10
CA SER A 29 -8.34 5.34 17.47
C SER A 29 -7.75 4.38 16.44
N VAL A 30 -8.39 4.26 15.27
CA VAL A 30 -7.97 3.40 14.16
C VAL A 30 -7.32 4.22 13.06
N VAL A 31 -6.11 3.84 12.67
CA VAL A 31 -5.40 4.42 11.53
C VAL A 31 -5.13 3.33 10.51
N VAL A 32 -5.64 3.51 9.29
CA VAL A 32 -5.34 2.63 8.14
C VAL A 32 -4.49 3.41 7.16
N VAL A 33 -3.34 2.87 6.80
CA VAL A 33 -2.48 3.42 5.74
C VAL A 33 -2.32 2.37 4.66
N SER A 34 -2.59 2.74 3.42
CA SER A 34 -2.22 1.95 2.26
C SER A 34 -1.21 2.71 1.42
N VAL A 35 -0.22 1.98 0.92
CA VAL A 35 0.79 2.46 -0.01
C VAL A 35 0.78 1.54 -1.22
N VAL A 36 0.62 2.13 -2.40
CA VAL A 36 0.70 1.43 -3.67
C VAL A 36 1.93 1.94 -4.41
N VAL A 37 2.81 1.02 -4.81
CA VAL A 37 3.99 1.31 -5.62
C VAL A 37 4.04 0.26 -6.73
N ASP A 38 3.91 0.70 -7.99
CA ASP A 38 3.88 -0.21 -9.15
C ASP A 38 2.85 -1.34 -8.94
N SER A 39 3.32 -2.58 -8.75
CA SER A 39 2.52 -3.79 -8.55
C SER A 39 2.48 -4.26 -7.09
N VAL A 40 2.96 -3.45 -6.15
CA VAL A 40 3.02 -3.76 -4.72
C VAL A 40 2.03 -2.89 -3.96
N VAL A 41 1.21 -3.53 -3.12
CA VAL A 41 0.31 -2.87 -2.19
C VAL A 41 0.72 -3.25 -0.78
N VAL A 42 1.02 -2.25 0.04
CA VAL A 42 1.27 -2.39 1.48
C VAL A 42 0.09 -1.78 2.21
N VAL A 43 -0.50 -2.51 3.15
CA VAL A 43 -1.55 -1.99 4.03
C VAL A 43 -1.11 -2.18 5.46
N SER A 44 -1.20 -1.12 6.26
CA SER A 44 -1.02 -1.18 7.71
C SER A 44 -2.26 -0.65 8.41
N VAL A 45 -2.65 -1.34 9.47
CA VAL A 45 -3.72 -0.91 10.37
C VAL A 45 -3.15 -0.78 11.78
N VAL A 46 -3.43 0.36 12.42
CA VAL A 46 -3.08 0.61 13.82
C VAL A 46 -4.38 0.75 14.61
N VAL A 47 -4.52 -0.01 15.69
CA VAL A 47 -5.65 0.07 16.63
C VAL A 47 -5.10 -0.02 18.04
N ASP A 48 -5.34 1.00 18.87
CA ASP A 48 -4.94 1.00 20.30
C ASP A 48 -3.48 0.54 20.52
N SER A 49 -2.55 1.10 19.74
CA SER A 49 -1.11 0.75 19.72
C SER A 49 -0.74 -0.62 19.13
N VAL A 50 -1.71 -1.43 18.69
CA VAL A 50 -1.46 -2.66 17.93
C VAL A 50 -1.26 -2.32 16.46
N VAL A 51 -0.18 -2.81 15.86
CA VAL A 51 0.14 -2.60 14.43
C VAL A 51 0.05 -3.92 13.69
N VAL A 52 -0.76 -3.96 12.64
CA VAL A 52 -0.86 -5.08 11.69
C VAL A 52 -0.44 -4.60 10.32
N VAL A 53 0.50 -5.30 9.67
CA VAL A 53 1.01 -4.97 8.33
C VAL A 53 0.81 -6.15 7.40
N SER A 54 0.30 -5.89 6.21
CA SER A 54 0.22 -6.85 5.12
C SER A 54 0.83 -6.27 3.84
N VAL A 55 1.42 -7.15 3.04
CA VAL A 55 2.02 -6.81 1.76
C VAL A 55 1.49 -7.78 0.72
N VAL A 56 1.05 -7.24 -0.41
CA VAL A 56 0.57 -8.00 -1.57
C VAL A 56 1.38 -7.58 -2.79
N VAL A 57 1.92 -8.56 -3.51
CA VAL A 57 2.64 -8.36 -4.77
C VAL A 57 1.79 -8.96 -5.89
N VAL A 58 1.28 -8.11 -6.78
CA VAL A 58 0.29 -8.49 -7.81
C VAL A 58 0.97 -8.95 -9.11
N SER A 59 2.26 -8.63 -9.30
CA SER A 59 3.04 -9.04 -10.47
C SER A 59 4.37 -9.65 -10.03
N VAL A 60 4.56 -10.94 -10.28
CA VAL A 60 5.87 -11.62 -10.19
C VAL A 60 6.17 -12.18 -11.58
N VAL A 61 6.99 -11.49 -12.36
CA VAL A 61 7.47 -12.02 -13.64
C VAL A 61 8.71 -12.88 -13.37
N VAL A 62 8.53 -14.20 -13.32
CA VAL A 62 9.66 -15.15 -13.27
C VAL A 62 10.09 -15.48 -14.69
N SER A 63 11.15 -14.84 -15.19
CA SER A 63 11.78 -15.23 -16.45
C SER A 63 12.77 -16.36 -16.16
N ALA A 64 12.32 -17.61 -16.32
CA ALA A 64 13.20 -18.76 -16.25
C ALA A 64 13.93 -18.91 -17.60
N THR A 65 15.18 -18.43 -17.68
CA THR A 65 16.07 -18.78 -18.79
C THR A 65 16.50 -20.24 -18.61
N ILE A 66 15.80 -21.16 -19.26
CA ILE A 66 16.29 -22.52 -19.48
C ILE A 66 17.45 -22.44 -20.47
N THR A 67 18.66 -22.21 -19.95
CA THR A 67 19.87 -22.40 -20.73
C THR A 67 20.02 -23.91 -20.93
N ALA A 68 19.68 -24.39 -22.12
CA ALA A 68 19.90 -25.79 -22.48
C ALA A 68 21.38 -26.14 -22.23
N PRO A 69 21.70 -27.30 -21.62
CA PRO A 69 23.08 -27.71 -21.47
C PRO A 69 23.67 -27.84 -22.87
N SER A 70 24.63 -26.96 -23.18
CA SER A 70 25.40 -27.03 -24.41
C SER A 70 26.29 -28.26 -24.35
N SER A 71 25.90 -29.29 -25.11
CA SER A 71 26.66 -30.48 -25.55
C SER A 71 27.33 -31.35 -24.49
#